data_AF-A0A9E0EMP9-F1
#
_entry.id   AF-A0A9E0EMP9-F1
#
_cell.length_a   1.000
_cell.length_b   1.000
_cell.length_c   1.000
_cell.angle_alpha   90.00
_cell.angle_beta   90.00
_cell.angle_gamma   90.00
#
_symmetry.space_group_name_H-M   'P 1'
#
loop_
_entity.id
_entity.type
_entity.pdbx_description
1 polymer ?
#
loop_
_entity_poly.entity_id
_entity_poly.type
_entity_poly.pdbx_seq_one_letter_code
_entity_poly.pdbx_strand_id
1 'polypeptide(L)'
;IIKAKALVLAIVKILKKENRELHIIIFGAKNQYQEVTINSENQIIEVIKFLRKSYDGGTYFETPLKRAMEIIDFKKNYEKADILMVTDGACKISHVFRRKITEEKERMKFKIYTIICESDRVEKDFSDGVFVI
;
A
#
# COMPACT_ATOMS: atom_id res chain seq x y z
N ILE A 1 -9.55 -7.12 8.63
CA ILE A 1 -9.39 -5.66 8.97
C ILE A 1 -8.46 -5.30 10.18
N ILE A 2 -8.62 -5.87 11.39
CA ILE A 2 -7.83 -5.43 12.57
C ILE A 2 -6.31 -5.65 12.40
N LYS A 3 -5.93 -6.81 11.85
CA LYS A 3 -4.52 -7.17 11.58
C LYS A 3 -3.82 -6.12 10.72
N ALA A 4 -4.48 -5.64 9.66
CA ALA A 4 -3.94 -4.62 8.78
C ALA A 4 -3.64 -3.31 9.52
N LYS A 5 -4.58 -2.84 10.36
CA LYS A 5 -4.39 -1.61 11.14
C LYS A 5 -3.26 -1.77 12.17
N ALA A 6 -3.18 -2.92 12.84
CA ALA A 6 -2.11 -3.21 13.78
C ALA A 6 -0.73 -3.20 13.10
N LEU A 7 -0.62 -3.83 11.92
CA LEU A 7 0.60 -3.83 11.12
C LEU A 7 1.02 -2.41 10.73
N VAL A 8 0.09 -1.60 10.21
CA VAL A 8 0.40 -0.20 9.83
C VAL A 8 0.85 0.62 11.04
N LEU A 9 0.20 0.47 12.20
CA LEU A 9 0.61 1.17 13.43
C LEU A 9 2.00 0.72 13.91
N ALA A 10 2.33 -0.56 13.78
CA ALA A 10 3.66 -1.07 14.10
C ALA A 10 4.72 -0.47 13.16
N ILE A 11 4.44 -0.41 11.85
CA ILE A 11 5.33 0.22 10.86
C ILE A 11 5.53 1.70 11.18
N VAL A 12 4.46 2.45 11.45
CA VAL A 12 4.55 3.87 11.84
C VAL A 12 5.46 4.06 13.06
N LYS A 13 5.34 3.18 14.07
CA LYS A 13 6.18 3.24 15.27
C LYS A 13 7.66 2.95 14.98
N ILE A 14 7.95 2.04 14.04
CA ILE A 14 9.32 1.73 13.61
C ILE A 14 9.89 2.92 12.83
N LEU A 15 9.19 3.39 11.79
CA LEU A 15 9.67 4.44 10.89
C LEU A 15 9.84 5.80 11.58
N LYS A 16 9.04 6.08 12.63
CA LYS A 16 9.23 7.27 13.47
C LYS A 16 10.60 7.30 14.15
N LYS A 17 11.18 6.14 14.49
CA LYS A 17 12.55 6.06 15.05
C LYS A 17 13.62 6.21 13.98
N GLU A 18 13.31 5.82 12.74
CA GLU A 18 14.22 5.89 11.59
C GLU A 18 14.19 7.25 10.88
N ASN A 19 13.33 8.19 11.31
CA ASN A 19 13.05 9.46 10.64
C ASN A 19 12.70 9.28 9.14
N ARG A 20 11.94 8.22 8.83
CA ARG A 20 11.48 7.89 7.48
C ARG A 20 10.00 8.21 7.34
N GLU A 21 9.64 8.80 6.21
CA GLU A 21 8.23 9.04 5.89
C GLU A 21 7.53 7.75 5.44
N LEU A 22 6.22 7.69 5.71
CA LEU A 22 5.32 6.66 5.23
C LEU A 22 4.15 7.33 4.53
N HIS A 23 3.84 6.90 3.31
CA HIS A 23 2.61 7.28 2.63
C HIS A 23 1.60 6.14 2.70
N ILE A 24 0.41 6.41 3.24
CA ILE A 24 -0.64 5.41 3.42
C ILE A 24 -1.75 5.72 2.43
N ILE A 25 -2.17 4.72 1.65
CA ILE A 25 -3.33 4.78 0.76
C ILE A 25 -4.37 3.76 1.24
N ILE A 26 -5.52 4.26 1.68
CA ILE A 26 -6.72 3.43 1.93
C ILE A 26 -7.53 3.46 0.65
N PHE A 27 -7.98 2.31 0.16
CA PHE A 27 -8.66 2.18 -1.14
C PHE A 27 -9.90 1.28 -1.07
N GLY A 28 -10.76 1.41 -2.06
CA GLY A 28 -11.99 0.63 -2.21
C GLY A 28 -12.21 0.20 -3.65
N ALA A 29 -13.39 0.53 -4.20
CA ALA A 29 -13.70 0.30 -5.60
C ALA A 29 -12.86 1.20 -6.54
N LYS A 30 -13.07 1.06 -7.85
CA LYS A 30 -12.33 1.82 -8.87
C LYS A 30 -12.37 3.32 -8.58
N ASN A 31 -11.19 3.95 -8.57
CA ASN A 31 -10.97 5.37 -8.27
C ASN A 31 -11.36 5.84 -6.86
N GLN A 32 -11.69 4.92 -5.94
CA GLN A 32 -11.93 5.25 -4.54
C GLN A 32 -10.66 5.05 -3.73
N TYR A 33 -10.05 6.16 -3.29
CA TYR A 33 -8.95 6.12 -2.34
C TYR A 33 -8.84 7.42 -1.52
N GLN A 34 -8.20 7.30 -0.37
CA GLN A 34 -7.77 8.39 0.49
C GLN A 34 -6.32 8.16 0.86
N GLU A 35 -5.56 9.24 1.00
CA GLU A 35 -4.14 9.15 1.27
C GLU A 35 -3.69 10.12 2.37
N VAL A 36 -2.60 9.76 3.06
CA VAL A 36 -1.95 10.60 4.05
C VAL A 36 -0.44 10.32 4.08
N THR A 37 0.36 11.37 4.26
CA THR A 37 1.78 11.22 4.59
C THR A 37 1.94 11.27 6.10
N ILE A 38 2.62 10.27 6.66
CA ILE A 38 3.01 10.20 8.07
C ILE A 38 4.54 10.41 8.16
N ASN A 39 4.95 11.37 8.97
CA ASN A 39 6.34 11.67 9.28
C ASN A 39 6.58 11.57 10.81
N SER A 40 7.78 11.94 11.26
CA SER A 40 8.16 11.87 12.67
C SER A 40 7.37 12.82 13.57
N GLU A 41 6.79 13.88 13.03
CA GLU A 41 6.02 14.90 13.76
C GLU A 41 4.58 14.48 14.03
N ASN A 42 4.01 13.61 13.18
CA ASN A 42 2.62 13.17 13.34
C ASN A 42 2.36 12.50 14.68
N GLN A 43 1.21 12.83 15.26
CA GLN A 43 0.73 12.18 16.47
C GLN A 43 0.07 10.85 16.12
N ILE A 44 0.32 9.80 16.92
CA ILE A 44 -0.25 8.47 16.68
C ILE A 44 -1.79 8.50 16.62
N ILE A 45 -2.43 9.45 17.31
CA ILE A 45 -3.88 9.60 17.31
C ILE A 45 -4.44 10.04 15.95
N GLU A 46 -3.68 10.83 15.19
CA GLU A 46 -4.05 11.26 13.84
C GLU A 46 -3.98 10.10 12.86
N VAL A 47 -2.92 9.29 12.99
CA VAL A 47 -2.75 8.04 12.22
C VAL A 47 -3.93 7.10 12.50
N ILE A 48 -4.28 6.89 13.76
CA ILE A 48 -5.42 6.05 14.14
C ILE A 48 -6.73 6.60 13.55
N LYS A 49 -6.96 7.92 13.64
CA LYS A 49 -8.15 8.57 13.04
C LYS A 49 -8.20 8.32 11.53
N PHE A 50 -7.08 8.40 10.83
CA PHE A 50 -7.02 8.10 9.40
C PHE A 50 -7.31 6.63 9.10
N LEU A 51 -6.72 5.69 9.86
CA LEU A 51 -6.95 4.25 9.70
C LEU A 51 -8.36 3.79 10.09
N ARG A 52 -9.18 4.65 10.71
CA ARG A 52 -10.61 4.37 10.93
C ARG A 52 -11.44 4.51 9.66
N LYS A 53 -10.93 5.21 8.65
CA LYS A 53 -11.60 5.32 7.36
C LYS A 53 -11.61 3.96 6.65
N SER A 54 -12.69 3.67 5.96
CA SER A 54 -12.89 2.46 5.17
C SER A 54 -13.80 2.77 4.00
N TYR A 55 -13.75 1.91 3.00
CA TYR A 55 -14.68 1.91 1.88
C TYR A 55 -15.54 0.66 1.98
N ASP A 56 -16.84 0.84 1.74
CA ASP A 56 -17.79 -0.25 1.54
C ASP A 56 -18.11 -0.34 0.04
N GLY A 57 -18.21 -1.54 -0.52
CA GLY A 57 -18.72 -1.73 -1.89
C GLY A 57 -17.70 -2.07 -2.98
N GLY A 58 -16.55 -2.66 -2.64
CA GLY A 58 -15.69 -3.34 -3.63
C GLY A 58 -14.19 -3.15 -3.40
N THR A 59 -13.40 -3.77 -4.27
CA THR A 59 -11.94 -3.79 -4.19
C THR A 59 -11.35 -3.73 -5.58
N TYR A 60 -10.54 -2.71 -5.86
CA TYR A 60 -9.89 -2.53 -7.16
C TYR A 60 -8.41 -2.15 -7.00
N PHE A 61 -7.51 -3.13 -7.18
CA PHE A 61 -6.07 -2.98 -6.85
C PHE A 61 -5.31 -2.04 -7.80
N GLU A 62 -5.74 -1.89 -9.06
CA GLU A 62 -4.98 -1.05 -9.99
C GLU A 62 -5.02 0.44 -9.60
N THR A 63 -6.08 0.91 -8.92
CA THR A 63 -6.19 2.29 -8.43
C THR A 63 -5.08 2.65 -7.43
N PRO A 64 -4.95 1.97 -6.26
CA PRO A 64 -3.90 2.28 -5.29
C PRO A 64 -2.50 2.01 -5.83
N LEU A 65 -2.31 0.95 -6.64
CA LEU A 65 -1.00 0.63 -7.22
C LEU A 65 -0.54 1.69 -8.22
N LYS A 66 -1.45 2.18 -9.08
CA LYS A 66 -1.14 3.30 -9.98
C LYS A 66 -0.74 4.53 -9.17
N ARG A 67 -1.52 4.86 -8.14
CA ARG A 67 -1.25 6.02 -7.29
C ARG A 67 0.09 5.90 -6.55
N ALA A 68 0.41 4.73 -6.02
CA ALA A 68 1.68 4.47 -5.36
C ALA A 68 2.88 4.64 -6.31
N MET A 69 2.79 4.14 -7.55
CA MET A 69 3.83 4.36 -8.57
C MET A 69 3.99 5.85 -8.91
N GLU A 70 2.90 6.61 -9.03
CA GLU A 70 2.97 8.07 -9.22
C GLU A 70 3.69 8.77 -8.04
N ILE A 71 3.42 8.34 -6.80
CA ILE A 71 4.08 8.90 -5.61
C ILE A 71 5.59 8.66 -5.64
N ILE A 72 6.02 7.45 -5.98
CA ILE A 72 7.43 7.08 -6.11
C ILE A 72 8.12 7.91 -7.19
N ASP A 73 7.45 8.14 -8.33
CA ASP A 73 8.01 8.87 -9.47
C ASP A 73 8.16 10.37 -9.22
N PHE A 74 7.18 10.99 -8.53
CA PHE A 74 7.10 12.44 -8.41
C PHE A 74 7.58 13.00 -7.05
N LYS A 75 7.55 12.22 -5.96
CA LYS A 75 7.95 12.71 -4.63
C LYS A 75 9.38 12.28 -4.32
N LYS A 76 10.30 13.26 -4.20
CA LYS A 76 11.73 13.02 -3.90
C LYS A 76 11.98 12.13 -2.67
N ASN A 77 11.18 12.28 -1.61
CA ASN A 77 11.34 11.49 -0.38
C ASN A 77 10.93 10.01 -0.53
N TYR A 78 10.40 9.62 -1.69
CA TYR A 78 9.94 8.26 -2.00
C TYR A 78 10.72 7.62 -3.15
N GLU A 79 11.86 8.19 -3.55
CA GLU A 79 12.72 7.57 -4.55
C GLU A 79 13.11 6.16 -4.09
N LYS A 80 12.81 5.14 -4.92
CA LYS A 80 13.02 3.71 -4.63
C LYS A 80 12.25 3.19 -3.39
N ALA A 81 11.19 3.88 -2.97
CA ALA A 81 10.34 3.36 -1.89
C ALA A 81 9.60 2.09 -2.33
N ASP A 82 9.60 1.08 -1.47
CA ASP A 82 8.82 -0.14 -1.69
C ASP A 82 7.33 0.08 -1.39
N ILE A 83 6.48 -0.70 -2.05
CA ILE A 83 5.04 -0.72 -1.82
C ILE A 83 4.70 -1.93 -0.95
N LEU A 84 4.07 -1.69 0.19
CA LEU A 84 3.46 -2.73 1.02
C LEU A 84 1.95 -2.73 0.82
N MET A 85 1.45 -3.68 0.04
CA MET A 85 0.02 -3.91 -0.14
C MET A 85 -0.51 -4.76 1.03
N VAL A 86 -1.58 -4.31 1.68
CA VAL A 86 -2.22 -5.07 2.77
C VAL A 86 -3.69 -5.26 2.43
N THR A 87 -4.15 -6.51 2.37
CA THR A 87 -5.51 -6.83 1.92
C THR A 87 -6.05 -8.09 2.60
N ASP A 88 -7.36 -8.18 2.79
CA ASP A 88 -8.07 -9.39 3.20
C ASP A 88 -8.74 -10.11 2.01
N GLY A 89 -8.81 -9.45 0.86
CA GLY A 89 -9.57 -9.89 -0.31
C GLY A 89 -8.72 -10.18 -1.54
N ALA A 90 -9.40 -10.75 -2.54
CA ALA A 90 -8.85 -11.00 -3.85
C ALA A 90 -9.35 -9.95 -4.83
N CYS A 91 -8.47 -9.40 -5.66
CA CYS A 91 -8.84 -8.58 -6.81
C CYS A 91 -7.97 -8.99 -7.99
N LYS A 92 -8.60 -9.17 -9.16
CA LYS A 92 -7.89 -9.45 -10.39
C LYS A 92 -7.25 -8.17 -10.92
N ILE A 93 -6.00 -8.25 -11.34
CA ILE A 93 -5.29 -7.21 -12.07
C ILE A 93 -5.23 -7.60 -13.53
N SER A 94 -5.43 -6.65 -14.45
CA SER A 94 -5.34 -6.93 -15.88
C SER A 94 -3.91 -7.26 -16.32
N HIS A 95 -3.74 -8.11 -17.34
CA HIS A 95 -2.42 -8.40 -17.91
C HIS A 95 -1.67 -7.14 -18.36
N VAL A 96 -2.39 -6.18 -18.92
CA VAL A 96 -1.84 -4.88 -19.35
C VAL A 96 -1.24 -4.14 -18.15
N PHE A 97 -1.96 -4.11 -17.02
CA PHE A 97 -1.47 -3.44 -15.82
C PHE A 97 -0.32 -4.19 -15.15
N ARG A 98 -0.29 -5.52 -15.18
CA ARG A 98 0.86 -6.32 -14.70
C ARG A 98 2.14 -6.01 -15.49
N ARG A 99 2.03 -5.91 -16.82
CA ARG A 99 3.17 -5.52 -17.65
C ARG A 99 3.67 -4.14 -17.30
N LYS A 100 2.75 -3.18 -17.12
CA LYS A 100 3.09 -1.83 -16.65
C LYS A 100 3.82 -1.86 -15.31
N ILE A 101 3.33 -2.61 -14.31
CA ILE A 101 4.01 -2.73 -13.02
C ILE A 101 5.45 -3.24 -13.20
N THR A 102 5.65 -4.23 -14.07
CA THR A 102 6.98 -4.80 -14.34
C THR A 102 7.93 -3.76 -14.92
N GLU A 103 7.49 -3.02 -15.95
CA GLU A 103 8.25 -1.92 -16.58
C GLU A 103 8.61 -0.83 -15.55
N GLU A 104 7.64 -0.45 -14.70
CA GLU A 104 7.86 0.58 -13.67
C GLU A 104 8.79 0.12 -12.55
N LYS A 105 8.72 -1.15 -12.12
CA LYS A 105 9.67 -1.73 -11.14
C LYS A 105 11.09 -1.69 -11.68
N GLU A 106 11.29 -2.04 -12.95
CA GLU A 106 12.61 -2.00 -13.58
C GLU A 106 13.16 -0.57 -13.67
N ARG A 107 12.30 0.39 -14.00
CA ARG A 107 12.67 1.81 -14.12
C ARG A 107 12.99 2.45 -12.77
N MET A 108 12.09 2.31 -11.80
CA MET A 108 12.15 3.02 -10.51
C MET A 108 12.79 2.20 -9.37
N LYS A 109 13.10 0.92 -9.62
CA LYS A 109 13.78 0.01 -8.68
C LYS A 109 13.06 -0.18 -7.34
N PHE A 110 11.72 -0.14 -7.33
CA PHE A 110 10.92 -0.49 -6.16
C PHE A 110 10.46 -1.94 -6.19
N LYS A 111 10.08 -2.47 -5.04
CA LYS A 111 9.41 -3.77 -4.89
C LYS A 111 7.99 -3.61 -4.39
N ILE A 112 7.16 -4.61 -4.65
CA ILE A 112 5.81 -4.75 -4.10
C ILE A 112 5.77 -6.00 -3.22
N TYR A 113 5.42 -5.84 -1.95
CA TYR A 113 5.12 -6.96 -1.06
C TYR A 113 3.64 -6.95 -0.72
N THR A 114 2.99 -8.11 -0.74
CA THR A 114 1.58 -8.25 -0.37
C THR A 114 1.44 -9.03 0.93
N ILE A 115 0.73 -8.45 1.90
CA ILE A 115 0.32 -9.10 3.14
C ILE A 115 -1.17 -9.42 3.05
N ILE A 116 -1.50 -10.70 3.22
CA ILE A 116 -2.89 -11.16 3.23
C ILE A 116 -3.33 -11.45 4.67
N CYS A 117 -4.42 -10.83 5.10
CA CYS A 117 -4.90 -10.93 6.48
C CYS A 117 -5.90 -12.07 6.75
N GLU A 118 -6.66 -12.49 5.73
CA GLU A 118 -7.81 -13.41 5.92
C GLU A 118 -8.00 -14.46 4.80
N SER A 119 -7.57 -14.20 3.55
CA SER A 119 -7.79 -15.10 2.40
C SER A 119 -6.52 -15.78 1.91
N ASP A 120 -6.61 -17.02 1.43
CA ASP A 120 -5.47 -17.71 0.78
C ASP A 120 -5.39 -17.46 -0.74
N ARG A 121 -6.39 -16.77 -1.31
CA ARG A 121 -6.58 -16.63 -2.76
C ARG A 121 -6.42 -15.19 -3.21
N VAL A 122 -5.20 -14.68 -3.25
CA VAL A 122 -4.89 -13.38 -3.87
C VAL A 122 -3.99 -13.62 -5.07
N GLU A 123 -4.20 -12.84 -6.13
CA GLU A 123 -3.34 -12.86 -7.30
C GLU A 123 -1.95 -12.35 -6.91
N LYS A 124 -0.90 -13.13 -7.19
CA LYS A 124 0.44 -12.95 -6.59
C LYS A 124 1.48 -12.45 -7.58
N ASP A 125 1.13 -12.39 -8.86
CA ASP A 125 2.07 -12.25 -9.97
C ASP A 125 2.55 -10.82 -10.23
N PHE A 126 2.02 -9.84 -9.51
CA PHE A 126 2.54 -8.47 -9.50
C PHE A 126 3.44 -8.18 -8.29
N SER A 127 3.54 -9.10 -7.32
CA SER A 127 4.29 -8.89 -6.07
C SER A 127 5.61 -9.66 -6.09
N ASP A 128 6.65 -9.06 -5.50
CA ASP A 128 7.96 -9.68 -5.30
C ASP A 128 7.95 -10.65 -4.10
N GLY A 129 6.97 -10.51 -3.20
CA GLY A 129 6.72 -11.46 -2.12
C GLY A 129 5.29 -11.37 -1.61
N VAL A 130 4.74 -12.51 -1.18
CA VAL A 130 3.39 -12.60 -0.63
C VAL A 130 3.44 -13.37 0.68
N PHE A 131 2.89 -12.79 1.74
CA PHE A 131 2.89 -13.34 3.09
C PHE A 131 1.49 -13.33 3.67
N VAL A 132 1.19 -14.30 4.53
CA VAL A 132 -0.09 -14.42 5.23
C VAL A 132 0.15 -14.19 6.71
N ILE A 133 -0.68 -13.37 7.36
CA ILE A 133 -0.62 -13.07 8.80
C ILE A 133 -1.98 -13.19 9.45
#